data_AF-A0A953WG66-F1
#
_entry.id   AF-A0A953WG66-F1
#
_cell.length_a   1.000
_cell.length_b   1.000
_cell.length_c   1.000
_cell.angle_alpha   90.00
_cell.angle_beta   90.00
_cell.angle_gamma   90.00
#
_symmetry.space_group_name_H-M   'P 1'
#
loop_
_entity.id
_entity.type
_entity.pdbx_description
1 polymer ?
#
loop_
_entity_poly.entity_id
_entity_poly.type
_entity_poly.pdbx_seq_one_letter_code
_entity_poly.pdbx_strand_id
1 'polypeptide(L)'
;MKHLAGTLFCAVLFSSGCTNSDTEHAEPAEPATPAGQVPDSSQETMSIEEQFPDYEPKLTPDTLLDYRPGLLASMPSLPEATVANLPKLMETLEYWRAQAEANPGGFEPGNMPLGADAQQYEASDAELMWALAGQRVADLAINNPDQLRESLPPESELPLTYPVFAVRHVDVMGSGRFFYVSEPDVREINIDTP
;
A
#
# COMPACT_ATOMS: atom_id res chain seq x y z
N MET A 1 -43.16 38.46 5.02
CA MET A 1 -43.18 39.16 6.33
C MET A 1 -41.88 38.78 7.03
N LYS A 2 -40.86 39.66 7.04
CA LYS A 2 -40.48 40.54 8.19
C LYS A 2 -40.24 39.70 9.46
N HIS A 3 -39.05 39.57 10.04
CA HIS A 3 -38.09 40.61 10.52
C HIS A 3 -36.66 40.01 10.68
N LEU A 4 -35.60 40.69 10.22
CA LEU A 4 -34.60 41.50 10.99
C LEU A 4 -33.80 40.70 12.05
N ALA A 5 -32.48 40.49 11.92
CA ALA A 5 -31.32 41.43 11.95
C ALA A 5 -30.61 41.39 13.31
N GLY A 6 -29.28 41.31 13.31
CA GLY A 6 -28.47 41.36 14.52
C GLY A 6 -26.97 41.27 14.25
N THR A 7 -26.40 42.33 13.69
CA THR A 7 -24.96 42.60 13.62
C THR A 7 -24.51 43.17 14.97
N LEU A 8 -23.37 42.75 15.54
CA LEU A 8 -22.46 43.71 16.17
C LEU A 8 -21.01 43.21 16.27
N PHE A 9 -20.16 43.97 15.57
CA PHE A 9 -18.73 44.19 15.72
C PHE A 9 -18.26 44.33 17.19
N CYS A 10 -17.09 43.80 17.50
CA CYS A 10 -16.16 44.50 18.40
C CYS A 10 -14.71 44.14 18.06
N ALA A 11 -14.03 45.10 17.43
CA ALA A 11 -12.59 45.14 17.28
C ALA A 11 -11.98 45.71 18.57
N VAL A 12 -10.91 45.10 19.07
CA VAL A 12 -10.00 45.73 20.04
C VAL A 12 -8.58 45.59 19.51
N LEU A 13 -8.08 46.73 19.03
CA LEU A 13 -6.67 47.08 18.85
C LEU A 13 -6.06 47.47 20.21
N PHE A 14 -4.73 47.61 20.23
CA PHE A 14 -3.78 48.01 21.31
C PHE A 14 -2.88 46.83 21.73
N SER A 15 -1.56 46.95 21.87
CA SER A 15 -0.70 48.12 21.95
C SER A 15 0.74 47.73 21.63
N SER A 16 1.44 48.69 21.05
CA SER A 16 2.88 48.89 20.97
C SER A 16 3.77 48.24 22.03
N GLY A 17 4.93 47.78 21.56
CA GLY A 17 6.13 47.50 22.36
C GLY A 17 7.38 47.60 21.47
N CYS A 18 7.82 48.82 21.20
CA CYS A 18 9.20 49.10 20.76
C CYS A 18 10.12 48.95 21.98
N THR A 19 11.29 48.32 21.82
CA THR A 19 12.61 48.95 22.03
C THR A 19 13.73 47.93 21.88
N ASN A 20 14.79 48.42 21.24
CA ASN A 20 16.04 47.78 20.84
C ASN A 20 16.77 47.05 21.96
N SER A 21 17.54 46.04 21.57
CA SER A 21 18.85 45.77 22.17
C SER A 21 19.74 45.16 21.08
N ASP A 22 20.50 46.04 20.43
CA ASP A 22 21.70 45.68 19.70
C ASP A 22 22.57 44.79 20.59
N THR A 23 22.79 43.56 20.15
CA THR A 23 23.90 42.75 20.61
C THR A 23 24.69 42.37 19.36
N GLU A 24 25.65 43.24 19.02
CA GLU A 24 26.84 42.83 18.31
C GLU A 24 27.43 41.63 19.06
N HIS A 25 27.27 40.45 18.48
CA HIS A 25 28.11 39.30 18.79
C HIS A 25 28.89 38.98 17.53
N ALA A 26 30.19 39.20 17.68
CA ALA A 26 31.25 38.98 16.74
C ALA A 26 31.08 37.66 15.96
N GLU A 27 31.32 37.74 14.65
CA GLU A 27 31.69 36.59 13.82
C GLU A 27 32.78 35.78 14.55
N PRO A 28 32.52 34.53 14.95
CA PRO A 28 33.60 33.63 15.24
C PRO A 28 34.25 33.27 13.90
N ALA A 29 35.52 33.67 13.78
CA ALA A 29 36.41 33.33 12.69
C ALA A 29 36.22 31.87 12.24
N GLU A 30 36.08 31.67 10.93
CA GLU A 30 36.10 30.35 10.29
C GLU A 30 37.30 29.55 10.84
N PRO A 31 37.07 28.37 11.46
CA PRO A 31 38.17 27.45 11.67
C PRO A 31 38.62 26.96 10.29
N ALA A 32 39.82 27.38 9.89
CA ALA A 32 40.51 26.88 8.72
C ALA A 32 40.45 25.35 8.71
N THR A 33 39.77 24.80 7.70
CA THR A 33 39.66 23.38 7.44
C THR A 33 41.07 22.78 7.41
N PRO A 34 41.44 21.83 8.30
CA PRO A 34 42.66 21.08 8.09
C PRO A 34 42.51 20.29 6.79
N ALA A 35 43.27 20.71 5.77
CA ALA A 35 43.52 19.90 4.60
C ALA A 35 44.21 18.60 5.05
N GLY A 36 43.59 17.45 4.76
CA GLY A 36 44.27 16.16 4.84
C GLY A 36 43.60 15.15 5.78
N GLN A 37 42.56 14.51 5.26
CA GLN A 37 42.54 13.05 5.11
C GLN A 37 41.34 12.73 4.22
N VAL A 38 41.62 12.46 2.94
CA VAL A 38 40.69 11.65 2.14
C VAL A 38 40.64 10.32 2.88
N PRO A 39 39.49 9.88 3.42
CA PRO A 39 39.40 8.53 3.96
C PRO A 39 39.81 7.61 2.83
N ASP A 40 40.85 6.82 3.09
CA ASP A 40 41.35 5.79 2.21
C ASP A 40 40.14 4.95 1.76
N SER A 41 39.73 5.13 0.51
CA SER A 41 38.54 4.50 -0.08
C SER A 41 38.77 3.01 -0.39
N SER A 42 39.77 2.41 0.25
CA SER A 42 40.08 0.99 0.22
C SER A 42 39.48 0.22 1.41
N GLN A 43 38.51 0.80 2.13
CA GLN A 43 37.59 -0.03 2.92
C GLN A 43 36.80 -0.91 1.94
N GLU A 44 37.29 -2.14 1.76
CA GLU A 44 36.52 -3.26 1.25
C GLU A 44 35.18 -3.23 2.00
N THR A 45 34.14 -2.83 1.28
CA THR A 45 32.78 -2.90 1.81
C THR A 45 32.47 -4.38 1.92
N MET A 46 32.69 -4.93 3.12
CA MET A 46 32.26 -6.29 3.44
C MET A 46 30.81 -6.42 2.99
N SER A 47 30.50 -7.47 2.25
CA SER A 47 29.15 -7.67 1.73
C SER A 47 28.17 -7.80 2.91
N ILE A 48 26.88 -7.55 2.67
CA ILE A 48 25.87 -7.62 3.74
C ILE A 48 25.85 -9.03 4.35
N GLU A 49 26.12 -10.05 3.55
CA GLU A 49 26.24 -11.45 3.96
C GLU A 49 27.43 -11.71 4.89
N GLU A 50 28.54 -10.99 4.72
CA GLU A 50 29.72 -11.09 5.61
C GLU A 50 29.49 -10.38 6.95
N GLN A 51 28.72 -9.29 6.93
CA GLN A 51 28.37 -8.54 8.14
C GLN A 51 27.26 -9.22 8.94
N PHE A 52 26.35 -9.94 8.26
CA PHE A 52 25.19 -10.61 8.85
C PHE A 52 25.09 -12.04 8.28
N PRO A 53 25.90 -12.98 8.81
CA PRO A 53 25.98 -14.34 8.26
C PRO A 53 24.68 -15.14 8.39
N ASP A 54 23.77 -14.71 9.28
CA ASP A 54 22.45 -15.31 9.48
C ASP A 54 21.34 -14.60 8.66
N TYR A 55 21.66 -13.57 7.88
CA TYR A 55 20.70 -12.86 7.05
C TYR A 55 20.41 -13.63 5.76
N GLU A 56 19.15 -14.02 5.58
CA GLU A 56 18.68 -14.67 4.35
C GLU A 56 17.74 -13.71 3.58
N PRO A 57 18.19 -13.14 2.45
CA PRO A 57 17.36 -12.25 1.64
C PRO A 57 16.20 -13.03 1.00
N LYS A 58 15.05 -12.37 0.84
CA LYS A 58 13.92 -12.95 0.10
C LYS A 58 14.24 -12.95 -1.40
N LEU A 59 14.29 -14.14 -1.99
CA LEU A 59 14.53 -14.30 -3.43
C LEU A 59 13.23 -14.50 -4.23
N THR A 60 12.12 -14.80 -3.57
CA THR A 60 10.81 -14.99 -4.21
C THR A 60 10.05 -13.67 -4.34
N PRO A 61 9.14 -13.53 -5.32
CA PRO A 61 8.25 -12.37 -5.40
C PRO A 61 7.40 -12.20 -4.15
N ASP A 62 7.12 -10.96 -3.76
CA ASP A 62 6.21 -10.66 -2.64
C ASP A 62 4.76 -10.97 -3.03
N THR A 63 4.05 -11.61 -2.11
CA THR A 63 2.68 -12.06 -2.32
C THR A 63 1.75 -11.53 -1.24
N LEU A 64 0.44 -11.53 -1.52
CA LEU A 64 -0.57 -11.17 -0.52
C LEU A 64 -0.53 -12.09 0.71
N LEU A 65 -0.08 -13.34 0.57
CA LEU A 65 0.07 -14.27 1.67
C LEU A 65 1.28 -13.95 2.55
N ASP A 66 2.32 -13.30 2.00
CA ASP A 66 3.42 -12.78 2.80
C ASP A 66 2.95 -11.60 3.67
N TYR A 67 2.10 -10.73 3.11
CA TYR A 67 1.50 -9.59 3.81
C TYR A 67 0.46 -10.01 4.86
N ARG A 68 -0.41 -10.97 4.53
CA ARG A 68 -1.45 -11.51 5.43
C ARG A 68 -1.42 -13.04 5.44
N PRO A 69 -0.52 -13.66 6.23
CA PRO A 69 -0.44 -15.11 6.36
C PRO A 69 -1.74 -15.75 6.88
N GLY A 70 -2.56 -14.99 7.64
CA GLY A 70 -3.86 -15.43 8.13
C GLY A 70 -4.82 -15.89 7.03
N LEU A 71 -4.67 -15.37 5.80
CA LEU A 71 -5.49 -15.76 4.66
C LEU A 71 -5.27 -17.22 4.23
N LEU A 72 -4.19 -17.87 4.63
CA LEU A 72 -3.93 -19.29 4.32
C LEU A 72 -5.09 -20.20 4.74
N ALA A 73 -5.77 -19.88 5.84
CA ALA A 73 -6.96 -20.62 6.29
C ALA A 73 -8.17 -20.44 5.36
N SER A 74 -8.24 -19.31 4.66
CA SER A 74 -9.31 -18.95 3.73
C SER A 74 -9.03 -19.40 2.30
N MET A 75 -7.77 -19.65 1.93
CA MET A 75 -7.37 -20.08 0.58
C MET A 75 -8.13 -21.30 0.03
N PRO A 76 -8.45 -22.36 0.83
CA PRO A 76 -9.23 -23.49 0.34
C PRO A 76 -10.66 -23.14 -0.08
N SER A 77 -11.19 -21.98 0.33
CA SER A 77 -12.50 -21.51 -0.12
C SER A 77 -12.48 -20.91 -1.53
N LEU A 78 -11.31 -20.55 -2.05
CA LEU A 78 -11.15 -20.08 -3.42
C LEU A 78 -11.10 -21.28 -4.37
N PRO A 79 -12.04 -21.42 -5.32
CA PRO A 79 -11.99 -22.49 -6.32
C PRO A 79 -10.79 -22.33 -7.25
N GLU A 80 -10.20 -23.43 -7.70
CA GLU A 80 -9.08 -23.41 -8.66
C GLU A 80 -9.46 -22.72 -9.98
N ALA A 81 -8.51 -22.03 -10.59
CA ALA A 81 -8.65 -21.32 -11.88
C ALA A 81 -8.81 -22.30 -13.05
N THR A 82 -9.97 -22.96 -13.12
CA THR A 82 -10.36 -23.87 -14.20
C THR A 82 -11.74 -23.51 -14.72
N VAL A 83 -12.00 -23.80 -15.99
CA VAL A 83 -13.28 -23.50 -16.65
C VAL A 83 -14.44 -24.20 -15.94
N ALA A 84 -14.23 -25.44 -15.48
CA ALA A 84 -15.25 -26.19 -14.74
C ALA A 84 -15.66 -25.49 -13.42
N ASN A 85 -14.75 -24.74 -12.80
CA ASN A 85 -15.01 -24.00 -11.57
C ASN A 85 -15.46 -22.55 -11.83
N LEU A 86 -15.56 -22.12 -13.08
CA LEU A 86 -15.83 -20.72 -13.41
C LEU A 86 -17.14 -20.19 -12.77
N PRO A 87 -18.28 -20.91 -12.81
CA PRO A 87 -19.48 -20.44 -12.11
C PRO A 87 -19.24 -20.21 -10.61
N LYS A 88 -18.49 -21.11 -9.97
CA LYS A 88 -18.15 -21.00 -8.55
C LYS A 88 -17.19 -19.85 -8.27
N LEU A 89 -16.22 -19.62 -9.16
CA LEU A 89 -15.31 -18.48 -9.09
C LEU A 89 -16.08 -17.15 -9.18
N MET A 90 -17.04 -17.04 -10.09
CA MET A 90 -17.87 -15.85 -10.24
C MET A 90 -18.72 -15.57 -8.99
N GLU A 91 -19.36 -16.60 -8.41
CA GLU A 91 -20.06 -16.48 -7.12
C GLU A 91 -19.11 -16.03 -6.00
N THR A 92 -17.90 -16.58 -5.98
CA THR A 92 -16.88 -16.28 -4.96
C THR A 92 -16.36 -14.85 -5.09
N LEU A 93 -16.14 -14.40 -6.34
CA LEU A 93 -15.75 -13.03 -6.65
C LEU A 93 -16.79 -12.04 -6.14
N GLU A 94 -18.06 -12.29 -6.45
CA GLU A 94 -19.18 -11.44 -6.05
C GLU A 94 -19.37 -11.41 -4.52
N TYR A 95 -19.26 -12.57 -3.88
CA TYR A 95 -19.31 -12.68 -2.43
C TYR A 95 -18.23 -11.81 -1.77
N TRP A 96 -16.98 -11.94 -2.20
CA TRP A 96 -15.88 -11.16 -1.61
C TRP A 96 -15.93 -9.68 -1.97
N ARG A 97 -16.42 -9.31 -3.16
CA ARG A 97 -16.73 -7.91 -3.53
C ARG A 97 -17.68 -7.29 -2.50
N ALA A 98 -18.81 -7.94 -2.25
CA ALA A 98 -19.81 -7.45 -1.30
C ALA A 98 -19.25 -7.35 0.14
N GLN A 99 -18.39 -8.29 0.56
CA GLN A 99 -17.74 -8.20 1.88
C GLN A 99 -16.72 -7.05 1.94
N ALA A 100 -15.95 -6.83 0.87
CA ALA A 100 -14.97 -5.75 0.78
C ALA A 100 -15.65 -4.37 0.77
N GLU A 101 -16.78 -4.24 0.08
CA GLU A 101 -17.59 -3.01 0.10
C GLU A 101 -18.20 -2.72 1.47
N ALA A 102 -18.59 -3.77 2.21
CA ALA A 102 -19.15 -3.63 3.55
C ALA A 102 -18.10 -3.30 4.61
N ASN A 103 -16.86 -3.74 4.43
CA ASN A 103 -15.75 -3.51 5.35
C ASN A 103 -14.45 -3.25 4.57
N PRO A 104 -14.32 -2.06 3.96
CA PRO A 104 -13.13 -1.72 3.20
C PRO A 104 -11.94 -1.49 4.15
N GLY A 105 -10.75 -1.67 3.62
CA GLY A 105 -9.52 -1.23 4.25
C GLY A 105 -9.43 0.29 4.30
N GLY A 106 -8.31 0.79 4.80
CA GLY A 106 -8.11 2.22 4.93
C GLY A 106 -6.69 2.60 5.28
N PHE A 107 -6.41 3.90 5.22
CA PHE A 107 -5.14 4.45 5.64
C PHE A 107 -5.06 4.52 7.16
N GLU A 108 -3.99 3.95 7.71
CA GLU A 108 -3.64 4.01 9.12
C GLU A 108 -2.24 4.65 9.31
N PRO A 109 -1.93 5.20 10.50
CA PRO A 109 -0.58 5.63 10.82
C PRO A 109 0.41 4.45 10.71
N GLY A 110 1.37 4.56 9.79
CA GLY A 110 2.37 3.51 9.60
C GLY A 110 3.49 3.56 10.62
N ASN A 111 4.10 2.40 10.88
CA ASN A 111 5.28 2.29 11.74
C ASN A 111 6.56 2.67 10.95
N MET A 112 6.83 3.97 10.83
CA MET A 112 7.99 4.49 10.08
C MET A 112 9.35 3.91 10.53
N PRO A 113 9.63 3.69 11.84
CA PRO A 113 10.83 2.98 12.26
C PRO A 113 11.03 1.59 11.65
N LEU A 114 9.94 0.94 11.18
CA LEU A 114 9.97 -0.36 10.51
C LEU A 114 9.86 -0.25 8.98
N GLY A 115 10.01 0.95 8.41
CA GLY A 115 9.96 1.18 6.97
C GLY A 115 8.56 1.29 6.36
N ALA A 116 7.53 1.51 7.17
CA ALA A 116 6.21 1.89 6.70
C ALA A 116 6.19 3.35 6.23
N ASP A 117 5.26 3.69 5.33
CA ASP A 117 4.96 5.08 5.00
C ASP A 117 4.26 5.78 6.18
N ALA A 118 4.26 7.12 6.22
CA ALA A 118 3.62 7.86 7.31
C ALA A 118 2.10 7.58 7.42
N GLN A 119 1.47 7.31 6.28
CA GLN A 119 0.13 6.75 6.17
C GLN A 119 0.24 5.49 5.31
N GLN A 120 -0.06 4.35 5.91
CA GLN A 120 0.03 3.03 5.29
C GLN A 120 -1.39 2.52 5.04
N TYR A 121 -1.67 2.04 3.83
CA TYR A 121 -2.94 1.38 3.56
C TYR A 121 -2.94 0.01 4.24
N GLU A 122 -3.96 -0.26 5.04
CA GLU A 122 -4.22 -1.55 5.68
C GLU A 122 -5.41 -2.19 4.97
N ALA A 123 -5.12 -3.13 4.07
CA ALA A 123 -6.15 -3.85 3.34
C ALA A 123 -6.89 -4.82 4.27
N SER A 124 -8.21 -4.87 4.11
CA SER A 124 -9.05 -5.86 4.77
C SER A 124 -8.83 -7.25 4.17
N ASP A 125 -9.04 -8.29 4.96
CA ASP A 125 -9.00 -9.67 4.47
C ASP A 125 -9.99 -9.89 3.31
N ALA A 126 -11.13 -9.19 3.31
CA ALA A 126 -12.14 -9.27 2.26
C ALA A 126 -11.64 -8.70 0.93
N GLU A 127 -10.99 -7.53 0.93
CA GLU A 127 -10.39 -6.96 -0.28
C GLU A 127 -9.29 -7.85 -0.86
N LEU A 128 -8.47 -8.44 0.01
CA LEU A 128 -7.41 -9.36 -0.42
C LEU A 128 -7.98 -10.64 -1.03
N MET A 129 -9.05 -11.20 -0.43
CA MET A 129 -9.74 -12.35 -1.00
C MET A 129 -10.45 -12.01 -2.32
N TRP A 130 -11.02 -10.81 -2.43
CA TRP A 130 -11.58 -10.30 -3.68
C TRP A 130 -10.51 -10.18 -4.77
N ALA A 131 -9.35 -9.61 -4.45
CA ALA A 131 -8.20 -9.52 -5.35
C ALA A 131 -7.75 -10.91 -5.84
N LEU A 132 -7.62 -11.88 -4.93
CA LEU A 132 -7.21 -13.25 -5.25
C LEU A 132 -8.24 -13.98 -6.13
N ALA A 133 -9.53 -13.81 -5.85
CA ALA A 133 -10.59 -14.36 -6.70
C ALA A 133 -10.59 -13.71 -8.09
N GLY A 134 -10.44 -12.38 -8.14
CA GLY A 134 -10.35 -11.61 -9.38
C GLY A 134 -9.18 -12.02 -10.25
N GLN A 135 -8.01 -12.22 -9.64
CA GLN A 135 -6.82 -12.71 -10.34
C GLN A 135 -7.07 -14.09 -10.97
N ARG A 136 -7.72 -15.03 -10.26
CA ARG A 136 -8.03 -16.36 -10.81
C ARG A 136 -8.98 -16.29 -12.01
N VAL A 137 -9.98 -15.39 -11.97
CA VAL A 137 -10.88 -15.15 -13.11
C VAL A 137 -10.13 -14.48 -14.26
N ALA A 138 -9.26 -13.50 -13.97
CA ALA A 138 -8.44 -12.84 -14.99
C ALA A 138 -7.48 -13.82 -15.69
N ASP A 139 -6.85 -14.72 -14.93
CA ASP A 139 -5.99 -15.77 -15.48
C ASP A 139 -6.78 -16.72 -16.39
N LEU A 140 -8.03 -17.04 -16.04
CA LEU A 140 -8.92 -17.80 -16.90
C LEU A 140 -9.31 -17.03 -18.17
N ALA A 141 -9.60 -15.73 -18.04
CA ALA A 141 -9.94 -14.86 -19.17
C ALA A 141 -8.82 -14.81 -20.22
N ILE A 142 -7.56 -14.73 -19.77
CA ILE A 142 -6.38 -14.72 -20.65
C ILE A 142 -6.26 -16.04 -21.42
N ASN A 143 -6.54 -17.17 -20.77
CA ASN A 143 -6.29 -18.49 -21.36
C ASN A 143 -7.50 -19.06 -22.13
N ASN A 144 -8.73 -18.65 -21.79
CA ASN A 144 -9.98 -19.20 -22.35
C ASN A 144 -11.08 -18.11 -22.49
N PRO A 145 -10.84 -17.04 -23.27
CA PRO A 145 -11.76 -15.90 -23.34
C PRO A 145 -13.17 -16.27 -23.84
N ASP A 146 -13.27 -17.17 -24.83
CA ASP A 146 -14.56 -17.59 -25.38
C ASP A 146 -15.42 -18.37 -24.36
N GLN A 147 -14.79 -19.27 -23.62
CA GLN A 147 -15.48 -20.07 -22.60
C GLN A 147 -15.93 -19.19 -21.42
N LEU A 148 -15.13 -18.18 -21.06
CA LEU A 148 -15.53 -17.18 -20.09
C LEU A 148 -16.77 -16.42 -20.57
N ARG A 149 -16.77 -15.94 -21.82
CA ARG A 149 -17.90 -15.22 -22.42
C ARG A 149 -19.18 -16.05 -22.47
N GLU A 150 -19.09 -17.32 -22.84
CA GLU A 150 -20.23 -18.23 -22.91
C GLU A 150 -20.79 -18.62 -21.53
N SER A 151 -19.94 -18.65 -20.51
CA SER A 151 -20.32 -19.06 -19.16
C SER A 151 -20.83 -17.91 -18.29
N LEU A 152 -20.57 -16.67 -18.68
CA LEU A 152 -21.06 -15.51 -17.94
C LEU A 152 -22.57 -15.36 -18.12
N PRO A 153 -23.33 -15.19 -17.02
CA PRO A 153 -24.74 -14.90 -17.14
C PRO A 153 -24.94 -13.58 -17.89
N PRO A 154 -25.98 -13.47 -18.74
CA PRO A 154 -26.24 -12.27 -19.53
C PRO A 154 -26.54 -11.03 -18.68
N GLU A 155 -26.82 -11.22 -17.39
CA GLU A 155 -27.09 -10.16 -16.42
C GLU A 155 -25.83 -9.70 -15.66
N SER A 156 -24.66 -10.29 -15.93
CA SER A 156 -23.41 -9.86 -15.30
C SER A 156 -23.09 -8.39 -15.62
N GLU A 157 -22.78 -7.62 -14.59
CA GLU A 157 -22.25 -6.27 -14.72
C GLU A 157 -20.86 -6.34 -15.38
N LEU A 158 -20.80 -5.95 -16.65
CA LEU A 158 -19.54 -5.82 -17.39
C LEU A 158 -19.14 -4.33 -17.48
N PRO A 159 -17.83 -4.01 -17.40
CA PRO A 159 -16.71 -4.92 -17.22
C PRO A 159 -16.59 -5.47 -15.79
N LEU A 160 -16.14 -6.71 -15.65
CA LEU A 160 -15.79 -7.26 -14.34
C LEU A 160 -14.52 -6.56 -13.84
N THR A 161 -14.56 -6.06 -12.60
CA THR A 161 -13.43 -5.39 -11.98
C THR A 161 -12.98 -6.10 -10.71
N TYR A 162 -11.70 -5.95 -10.38
CA TYR A 162 -11.13 -6.43 -9.13
C TYR A 162 -9.95 -5.55 -8.68
N PRO A 163 -9.70 -5.45 -7.37
CA PRO A 163 -8.57 -4.69 -6.86
C PRO A 163 -7.25 -5.46 -7.06
N VAL A 164 -6.19 -4.72 -7.32
CA VAL A 164 -4.82 -5.20 -7.40
C VAL A 164 -3.98 -4.41 -6.40
N PHE A 165 -3.20 -5.15 -5.61
CA PHE A 165 -2.31 -4.59 -4.60
C PHE A 165 -0.86 -4.86 -5.01
N ALA A 166 -0.02 -3.82 -4.96
CA ALA A 166 1.42 -4.01 -4.99
C ALA A 166 1.90 -4.34 -3.57
N VAL A 167 2.63 -5.45 -3.42
CA VAL A 167 3.23 -5.84 -2.14
C VAL A 167 4.71 -5.51 -2.17
N ARG A 168 5.20 -4.93 -1.08
CA ARG A 168 6.63 -4.70 -0.85
C ARG A 168 7.03 -5.22 0.52
N HIS A 169 8.26 -5.65 0.67
CA HIS A 169 8.86 -5.91 1.97
C HIS A 169 9.99 -4.92 2.31
N VAL A 170 10.25 -4.80 3.61
CA VAL A 170 11.42 -4.10 4.16
C VAL A 170 12.07 -5.01 5.20
N ASP A 171 13.36 -5.26 5.03
CA ASP A 171 14.16 -5.98 6.01
C ASP A 171 14.82 -4.96 6.96
N VAL A 172 14.43 -5.01 8.23
CA VAL A 172 14.91 -4.10 9.28
C VAL A 172 15.85 -4.85 10.20
N MET A 173 17.09 -4.36 10.29
CA MET A 173 18.14 -4.97 11.11
C MET A 173 17.66 -5.16 12.55
N GLY A 174 17.75 -6.41 13.03
CA GLY A 174 17.34 -6.81 14.39
C GLY A 174 15.83 -6.91 14.62
N SER A 175 14.99 -6.48 13.68
CA SER A 175 13.52 -6.55 13.79
C SER A 175 12.88 -7.54 12.81
N GLY A 176 13.61 -7.93 11.76
CA GLY A 176 13.17 -8.91 10.77
C GLY A 176 12.50 -8.27 9.56
N ARG A 177 11.69 -9.05 8.86
CA ARG A 177 11.02 -8.69 7.61
C ARG A 177 9.60 -8.19 7.87
N PHE A 178 9.25 -7.06 7.28
CA PHE A 178 7.92 -6.48 7.33
C PHE A 178 7.37 -6.33 5.92
N PHE A 179 6.05 -6.54 5.76
CA PHE A 179 5.37 -6.45 4.48
C PHE A 179 4.32 -5.34 4.51
N TYR A 180 4.20 -4.65 3.39
CA TYR A 180 3.28 -3.52 3.20
C TYR A 180 2.60 -3.65 1.84
N VAL A 181 1.40 -3.07 1.72
CA VAL A 181 0.62 -3.04 0.48
C VAL A 181 0.39 -1.62 0.00
N SER A 182 0.23 -1.43 -1.29
CA SER A 182 -0.28 -0.18 -1.85
C SER A 182 -1.76 0.03 -1.51
N GLU A 183 -2.27 1.23 -1.77
CA GLU A 183 -3.70 1.42 -2.04
C GLU A 183 -4.11 0.52 -3.23
N PRO A 184 -5.36 -0.01 -3.25
CA PRO A 184 -5.82 -0.84 -4.35
C PRO A 184 -5.93 -0.04 -5.64
N ASP A 185 -5.37 -0.59 -6.73
CA ASP A 185 -5.70 -0.16 -8.09
C ASP A 185 -6.82 -1.05 -8.64
N VAL A 186 -7.74 -0.48 -9.42
CA VAL A 186 -8.88 -1.24 -9.98
C VAL A 186 -8.52 -1.72 -11.37
N ARG A 187 -8.59 -3.04 -11.57
CA ARG A 187 -8.30 -3.66 -12.85
C ARG A 187 -9.56 -4.26 -13.47
N GLU A 188 -9.74 -4.01 -14.76
CA GLU A 188 -10.77 -4.63 -15.58
C GLU A 188 -10.31 -5.99 -16.12
N ILE A 189 -11.22 -6.96 -16.14
CA ILE A 189 -11.04 -8.25 -16.78
C ILE A 189 -11.49 -8.10 -18.23
N ASN A 190 -10.53 -8.10 -19.16
CA ASN A 190 -10.81 -8.02 -20.59
C ASN A 190 -11.37 -9.36 -21.10
N ILE A 191 -12.63 -9.35 -21.51
CA ILE A 191 -13.33 -10.53 -22.08
C ILE A 191 -13.48 -10.39 -23.60
N ASP A 192 -13.13 -9.23 -24.18
CA ASP A 192 -13.41 -8.88 -25.57
C ASP A 192 -12.26 -9.16 -26.55
N THR A 193 -11.12 -9.66 -26.08
CA THR A 193 -9.98 -9.95 -26.97
C THR A 193 -10.07 -11.38 -27.51
N PRO A 194 -10.14 -11.58 -28.84
CA PRO A 194 -10.13 -12.90 -29.48
C PRO A 194 -8.76 -13.59 -29.39
#